data_AF-W7WR50-F1
#
_entry.id   AF-W7WR50-F1
#
_cell.length_a   1.000
_cell.length_b   1.000
_cell.length_c   1.000
_cell.angle_alpha   90.00
_cell.angle_beta   90.00
_cell.angle_gamma   90.00
#
_symmetry.space_group_name_H-M   'P 1'
#
loop_
_entity.id
_entity.type
_entity.pdbx_description
1 polymer ?
#
loop_
_entity_poly.entity_id
_entity_poly.type
_entity_poly.pdbx_seq_one_letter_code
_entity_poly.pdbx_strand_id
1 'polypeptide(L)'
;MFDHPDTTKLLFGRLTWDAIPLHEPILLATFAMVVLGGIAVLGALTCFRAWGTLWRDWITSIDHKKIGIMYIILGLVMLLRGFADA
;
A
#
# COMPACT_ATOMS: atom_id res chain seq x y z
N MET A 1 -12.03 -22.05 30.10
CA MET A 1 -11.72 -23.28 29.34
C MET A 1 -12.12 -23.05 27.88
N PHE A 2 -11.29 -22.34 27.11
CA PHE A 2 -11.19 -22.36 25.64
C PHE A 2 -9.88 -21.65 25.27
N ASP A 3 -8.77 -22.23 25.70
CA ASP A 3 -7.45 -21.89 25.18
C ASP A 3 -7.32 -22.52 23.79
N HIS A 4 -7.44 -21.71 22.73
CA HIS A 4 -6.88 -22.00 21.40
C HIS A 4 -5.75 -20.99 21.04
N PRO A 5 -4.74 -20.76 21.90
CA PRO A 5 -3.61 -19.90 21.56
C PRO A 5 -2.66 -20.54 20.54
N ASP A 6 -2.73 -21.85 20.30
CA ASP A 6 -1.77 -22.59 19.48
C ASP A 6 -2.03 -22.49 17.96
N THR A 7 -3.28 -22.63 17.51
CA THR A 7 -3.63 -22.46 16.08
C THR A 7 -3.47 -21.03 15.63
N THR A 8 -3.78 -20.07 16.51
CA THR A 8 -3.62 -18.64 16.21
C THR A 8 -2.14 -18.25 16.16
N LYS A 9 -1.27 -18.78 17.03
CA LYS A 9 0.20 -18.60 16.92
C LYS A 9 0.81 -19.34 15.72
N LEU A 10 0.28 -20.51 15.34
CA LEU A 10 0.75 -21.25 14.16
C LEU A 10 0.37 -20.56 12.85
N LEU A 11 -0.81 -19.91 12.77
CA LEU A 11 -1.27 -19.18 11.59
C LEU A 11 -0.82 -17.72 11.54
N PHE A 12 -0.72 -17.02 12.69
CA PHE A 12 -0.42 -15.58 12.76
C PHE A 12 0.95 -15.25 13.37
N GLY A 13 1.68 -16.20 13.97
CA GLY A 13 3.04 -15.97 14.46
C GLY A 13 3.18 -14.74 15.38
N ARG A 14 4.02 -13.77 15.00
CA ARG A 14 4.23 -12.49 15.73
C ARG A 14 3.23 -11.38 15.37
N LEU A 15 2.26 -11.65 14.51
CA LEU A 15 1.22 -10.72 14.10
C LEU A 15 0.14 -10.66 15.19
N THR A 16 0.43 -9.91 16.26
CA THR A 16 -0.53 -9.61 17.34
C THR A 16 -1.01 -8.17 17.21
N TRP A 17 -2.17 -7.83 17.78
CA TRP A 17 -2.73 -6.47 17.80
C TRP A 17 -1.78 -5.40 18.37
N ASP A 18 -0.78 -5.81 19.14
CA ASP A 18 0.32 -4.99 19.67
C ASP A 18 1.35 -4.59 18.60
N ALA A 19 1.41 -5.33 17.47
CA ALA A 19 2.32 -5.03 16.36
C ALA A 19 1.89 -3.81 15.53
N ILE A 20 0.68 -3.30 15.75
CA ILE A 20 0.20 -2.06 15.14
C ILE A 20 0.41 -0.95 16.16
N PRO A 21 1.34 0.00 15.92
CA PRO A 21 1.62 1.10 16.85
C PRO A 21 0.48 2.14 16.78
N LEU A 22 -0.65 1.82 17.41
CA LEU A 22 -1.82 2.70 17.52
C LEU A 22 -1.63 3.84 18.54
N HIS A 23 -0.56 3.76 19.33
CA HIS A 23 -0.27 4.69 20.42
C HIS A 23 0.43 5.97 19.94
N GLU A 24 0.97 6.00 18.72
CA GLU A 24 1.60 7.19 18.15
C GLU A 24 0.63 7.94 17.23
N PRO A 25 0.15 9.15 17.62
CA PRO A 25 -0.84 9.89 16.85
C PRO A 25 -0.34 10.29 15.45
N ILE A 26 0.97 10.45 15.28
CA ILE A 26 1.62 10.80 14.00
C ILE A 26 1.54 9.63 13.01
N LEU A 27 1.79 8.40 13.48
CA LEU A 27 1.66 7.19 12.66
C LEU A 27 0.21 6.95 12.28
N LEU A 28 -0.72 7.07 13.24
CA LEU A 28 -2.15 6.92 12.97
C LEU A 28 -2.64 7.91 11.90
N ALA A 29 -2.22 9.18 12.00
CA ALA A 29 -2.58 10.22 11.03
C ALA A 29 -2.01 9.94 9.63
N THR A 30 -0.74 9.50 9.53
CA THR A 30 -0.12 9.14 8.25
C THR A 30 -0.78 7.91 7.63
N PHE A 31 -1.08 6.87 8.41
CA PHE A 31 -1.86 5.71 7.93
C PHE A 31 -3.25 6.13 7.42
N ALA A 32 -3.97 6.98 8.16
CA ALA A 32 -5.28 7.47 7.73
C ALA A 32 -5.20 8.26 6.41
N MET A 33 -4.19 9.14 6.27
CA MET A 33 -3.96 9.91 5.04
C MET A 33 -3.61 9.02 3.85
N VAL A 34 -2.77 8.00 4.05
CA VAL A 34 -2.42 7.04 2.98
C VAL A 34 -3.63 6.24 2.54
N VAL A 35 -4.45 5.76 3.49
CA VAL A 35 -5.69 5.03 3.17
C VAL A 35 -6.66 5.93 2.41
N LEU A 36 -6.84 7.18 2.84
CA LEU A 36 -7.72 8.13 2.18
C LEU A 36 -7.22 8.48 0.77
N GLY A 37 -5.90 8.68 0.60
CA GLY A 37 -5.28 8.88 -0.70
C GLY A 37 -5.45 7.67 -1.63
N GLY A 38 -5.26 6.45 -1.10
CA GLY A 38 -5.49 5.21 -1.83
C GLY A 38 -6.95 5.07 -2.29
N ILE A 39 -7.91 5.35 -1.42
CA ILE A 39 -9.34 5.33 -1.76
C ILE A 39 -9.67 6.40 -2.81
N ALA A 40 -9.09 7.60 -2.71
CA ALA A 40 -9.30 8.66 -3.69
C ALA A 40 -8.80 8.24 -5.08
N VAL A 41 -7.61 7.64 -5.15
CA VAL A 41 -7.03 7.13 -6.41
C VAL A 41 -7.87 5.99 -6.97
N LEU A 42 -8.27 5.03 -6.13
CA LEU A 42 -9.12 3.90 -6.54
C LEU A 42 -10.50 4.37 -7.00
N GLY A 43 -11.08 5.36 -6.31
CA GLY A 43 -12.35 5.98 -6.67
C GLY A 43 -12.27 6.70 -8.01
N ALA A 44 -11.22 7.49 -8.24
CA ALA A 44 -10.98 8.14 -9.52
C ALA A 44 -10.81 7.10 -10.65
N LEU A 45 -10.00 6.07 -10.43
CA LEU A 45 -9.77 5.00 -11.42
C LEU A 45 -11.07 4.25 -11.77
N THR A 46 -11.93 4.03 -10.77
CA THR A 46 -13.22 3.37 -10.93
C THR A 46 -14.23 4.26 -11.66
N CYS A 47 -14.29 5.56 -11.35
CA CYS A 47 -15.16 6.51 -12.05
C CYS A 47 -14.78 6.68 -13.52
N PHE A 48 -13.48 6.78 -13.84
CA PHE A 48 -12.99 6.87 -15.22
C PHE A 48 -13.02 5.53 -15.97
N ARG A 49 -13.39 4.43 -15.30
CA ARG A 49 -13.42 3.06 -15.85
C ARG A 49 -12.12 2.65 -16.55
N ALA A 50 -11.00 3.24 -16.12
CA ALA A 50 -9.69 3.10 -16.73
C ALA A 50 -8.92 1.85 -16.26
N TRP A 51 -9.57 0.97 -15.49
CA TRP A 51 -9.03 -0.33 -15.07
C TRP A 51 -8.52 -1.16 -16.26
N GLY A 52 -9.25 -1.17 -17.38
CA GLY A 52 -8.86 -1.92 -18.57
C GLY A 52 -7.58 -1.40 -19.24
N THR A 53 -7.39 -0.08 -19.28
CA THR A 53 -6.19 0.55 -19.85
C THR A 53 -5.02 0.47 -18.88
N LEU A 54 -5.23 0.66 -17.58
CA LEU A 54 -4.16 0.48 -16.59
C LEU A 54 -3.60 -0.95 -16.64
N TRP A 55 -4.48 -1.94 -16.72
CA TRP A 55 -4.07 -3.34 -16.79
C TRP A 55 -3.33 -3.68 -18.08
N ARG A 56 -3.95 -3.43 -19.24
CA ARG A 56 -3.40 -3.84 -20.55
C ARG A 56 -2.21 -3.02 -21.01
N ASP A 57 -2.24 -1.71 -20.77
CA ASP A 57 -1.24 -0.78 -21.33
C ASP A 57 -0.07 -0.50 -20.40
N TRP A 58 -0.22 -0.71 -19.08
CA TRP A 58 0.82 -0.41 -18.10
C TRP A 58 1.27 -1.66 -17.35
N ILE A 59 0.38 -2.32 -16.60
CA ILE A 59 0.77 -3.44 -15.73
C ILE A 59 1.27 -4.66 -16.53
N THR A 60 0.59 -5.03 -17.60
CA THR A 60 1.01 -6.17 -18.45
C THR A 60 1.89 -5.73 -19.63
N SER A 61 2.42 -4.51 -19.62
CA SER A 61 3.24 -4.00 -20.71
C SER A 61 4.63 -4.64 -20.72
N ILE A 62 5.08 -5.10 -21.88
CA ILE A 62 6.44 -5.64 -22.12
C ILE A 62 7.37 -4.54 -22.67
N ASP A 63 6.83 -3.35 -22.97
CA ASP A 63 7.61 -2.24 -23.49
C ASP A 63 8.56 -1.66 -22.42
N HIS A 64 9.86 -1.72 -22.69
CA HIS A 64 10.93 -1.29 -21.78
C HIS A 64 10.87 0.21 -21.45
N LYS A 65 10.32 1.04 -22.34
CA LYS A 65 10.14 2.48 -22.07
C LYS A 65 9.03 2.70 -21.05
N LYS A 66 7.89 2.02 -21.18
CA LYS A 66 6.81 2.09 -20.17
C LYS A 66 7.25 1.55 -18.82
N ILE A 67 7.94 0.42 -18.80
CA ILE A 67 8.53 -0.15 -17.59
C ILE A 67 9.48 0.87 -16.94
N GLY A 68 10.38 1.48 -17.72
CA GLY A 68 11.31 2.51 -17.23
C GLY A 68 10.60 3.70 -16.58
N ILE A 69 9.50 4.20 -17.19
CA ILE A 69 8.69 5.27 -16.62
C ILE A 69 8.09 4.85 -15.27
N MET A 70 7.56 3.63 -15.16
CA MET A 70 7.01 3.12 -13.90
C MET A 70 8.06 3.09 -12.79
N TYR A 71 9.29 2.65 -13.10
CA TYR A 71 10.39 2.63 -12.11
C TYR A 71 10.83 4.03 -11.67
N ILE A 72 10.92 4.99 -12.59
CA ILE A 72 11.29 6.37 -12.24
C ILE A 72 10.23 7.00 -11.34
N ILE A 73 8.94 6.81 -11.66
CA ILE A 73 7.83 7.28 -10.82
C ILE A 73 7.89 6.64 -9.43
N LEU A 74 8.08 5.32 -9.36
CA LEU A 74 8.20 4.61 -8.09
C LEU A 74 9.39 5.12 -7.26
N GLY A 75 10.54 5.32 -7.89
CA GLY A 75 11.73 5.88 -7.26
C GLY A 75 11.49 7.28 -6.71
N LEU A 76 10.81 8.14 -7.46
CA LEU A 76 10.48 9.50 -7.03
C LEU A 76 9.50 9.51 -5.84
N VAL A 77 8.48 8.64 -5.87
CA VAL A 77 7.53 8.48 -4.75
C VAL A 77 8.24 7.98 -3.50
N MET A 78 9.14 7.00 -3.64
CA MET A 78 9.90 6.46 -2.51
C MET A 78 10.95 7.46 -1.99
N LEU A 79 11.52 8.28 -2.86
CA LEU A 79 12.40 9.37 -2.48
C LEU A 79 11.66 10.41 -1.63
N LEU A 80 10.47 10.86 -2.06
CA LEU A 80 9.64 11.78 -1.30
C LEU A 80 9.24 11.19 0.06
N ARG A 81 8.91 9.90 0.09
CA ARG A 81 8.61 9.19 1.35
C ARG A 81 9.83 9.17 2.27
N GLY A 82 11.01 8.81 1.76
CA GLY A 82 12.25 8.77 2.54
C GLY A 82 12.69 10.15 3.03
N PHE A 83 12.46 11.19 2.24
CA PHE A 83 12.69 12.58 2.65
C PHE A 83 11.71 13.04 3.74
N ALA A 84 10.46 12.59 3.73
CA ALA A 84 9.49 12.92 4.75
C ALA A 84 9.71 12.18 6.09
N ASP A 85 10.43 11.05 6.05
CA ASP A 85 10.78 10.23 7.21
C ASP A 85 12.14 10.62 7.83
N ALA A 86 13.01 11.26 7.04
CA ALA A 86 14.31 11.79 7.46
C ALA A 86 14.20 13.17 8.12
#